data_AF-A0A959H9X8-F1
#
_entry.id   AF-A0A959H9X8-F1
#
_cell.length_a   1.000
_cell.length_b   1.000
_cell.length_c   1.000
_cell.angle_alpha   90.00
_cell.angle_beta   90.00
_cell.angle_gamma   90.00
#
_symmetry.space_group_name_H-M   'P 1'
#
loop_
_entity.id
_entity.type
_entity.pdbx_description
1 polymer ?
#
loop_
_entity_poly.entity_id
_entity_poly.type
_entity_poly.pdbx_seq_one_letter_code
_entity_poly.pdbx_strand_id
1 'polypeptide(L)' 'FQIGDNPGRNEPTTGEINYKNVFRFIHEKGYDGILGMEHGNSKPGKEGEMAVVEAYRKVDVE' A
#
# COMPACT_ATOMS: atom_id res chain seq x y z
N PHE A 1 7.09 3.09 -8.65
CA PHE A 1 7.51 2.15 -7.57
C PHE A 1 6.58 0.93 -7.56
N GLN A 2 6.98 -0.18 -6.92
CA GLN A 2 6.15 -1.35 -6.71
C GLN A 2 5.99 -1.58 -5.20
N ILE A 3 4.76 -1.81 -4.75
CA ILE A 3 4.38 -1.88 -3.33
C ILE A 3 4.05 -3.32 -2.96
N GLY A 4 4.42 -3.72 -1.74
CA GLY A 4 4.07 -5.00 -1.14
C GLY A 4 4.65 -5.07 0.27
N ASP A 5 3.77 -5.18 1.26
CA ASP A 5 4.13 -5.13 2.68
C ASP A 5 4.92 -6.37 3.11
N ASN A 6 5.78 -6.20 4.10
CA ASN A 6 6.66 -7.27 4.59
C ASN A 6 6.40 -7.54 6.07
N PRO A 7 6.36 -8.80 6.52
CA PRO A 7 6.38 -10.03 5.72
C PRO A 7 5.05 -10.30 5.00
N GLY A 8 5.07 -11.22 4.03
CA GLY A 8 3.86 -11.75 3.37
C GLY A 8 3.57 -11.21 1.97
N ARG A 9 4.12 -10.03 1.61
CA ARG A 9 3.98 -9.41 0.29
C ARG A 9 2.50 -9.22 -0.11
N ASN A 10 1.74 -8.60 0.79
CA ASN A 10 0.33 -8.21 0.62
C ASN A 10 0.16 -6.69 0.61
N GLU A 11 -1.08 -6.19 0.63
CA GLU A 11 -1.39 -4.77 0.67
C GLU A 11 -0.80 -4.05 1.90
N PRO A 12 -0.57 -2.73 1.83
CA PRO A 12 -0.13 -1.96 2.99
C PRO A 12 -0.96 -2.24 4.25
N THR A 13 -0.37 -2.10 5.43
CA THR A 13 -1.00 -2.30 6.75
C THR A 13 -1.19 -3.76 7.16
N THR A 14 -0.68 -4.70 6.37
CA THR A 14 -0.71 -6.14 6.68
C THR A 14 0.61 -6.66 7.22
N GLY A 15 1.69 -5.90 7.03
CA GLY A 15 3.03 -6.20 7.53
C GLY A 15 3.55 -5.11 8.47
N GLU A 16 4.87 -4.98 8.50
CA GLU A 16 5.61 -4.11 9.42
C GLU A 16 6.05 -2.80 8.77
N ILE A 17 5.93 -2.65 7.45
CA ILE A 17 6.40 -1.45 6.74
C ILE A 17 5.41 -0.30 7.00
N ASN A 18 5.91 0.81 7.52
CA ASN A 18 5.11 2.03 7.67
C ASN A 18 4.96 2.76 6.32
N TYR A 19 4.02 2.29 5.49
CA TYR A 19 3.77 2.85 4.17
C TYR A 19 3.27 4.29 4.17
N LYS A 20 2.61 4.75 5.24
CA LYS A 20 2.20 6.16 5.36
C LYS A 20 3.42 7.10 5.32
N ASN A 21 4.50 6.73 6.00
CA ASN A 21 5.74 7.50 5.96
C ASN A 21 6.48 7.35 4.63
N VAL A 22 6.46 6.16 4.03
CA VAL A 22 7.09 5.90 2.72
C VAL A 22 6.41 6.73 1.63
N PHE A 23 5.07 6.72 1.57
CA PHE A 23 4.32 7.47 0.56
C PHE A 23 4.49 8.97 0.74
N ARG A 24 4.45 9.45 2.00
CA ARG A 24 4.78 10.86 2.30
C ARG A 24 6.18 11.24 1.79
N PHE A 25 7.19 10.43 2.08
CA PHE A 25 8.55 10.70 1.63
C PHE A 25 8.67 10.73 0.09
N ILE A 26 8.05 9.78 -0.61
CA ILE A 26 8.05 9.75 -2.08
C ILE A 26 7.35 10.99 -2.65
N HIS A 27 6.20 11.36 -2.10
CA HIS A 27 5.44 12.54 -2.52
C HIS A 27 6.20 13.85 -2.27
N GLU A 28 6.80 14.01 -1.09
CA GLU A 28 7.64 15.17 -0.74
C GLU A 28 8.87 15.34 -1.66
N LYS A 29 9.30 14.26 -2.32
CA LYS A 29 10.37 14.31 -3.33
C LYS A 29 9.89 14.69 -4.73
N GLY A 30 8.61 15.01 -4.88
CA GLY A 30 8.01 15.45 -6.14
C GLY A 30 7.85 14.32 -7.16
N TYR A 31 7.79 13.06 -6.70
CA TYR A 31 7.52 11.95 -7.61
C TYR A 31 6.03 11.92 -7.97
N ASP A 32 5.74 12.11 -9.25
CA ASP A 32 4.38 12.14 -9.82
C ASP A 32 4.08 10.89 -10.68
N GLY A 33 4.83 9.81 -10.48
CA GLY A 33 4.65 8.55 -11.18
C GLY A 33 3.74 7.56 -10.43
N ILE A 34 3.52 6.39 -11.02
CA ILE A 34 2.63 5.36 -10.47
C ILE A 34 3.32 4.55 -9.35
N LEU A 35 2.58 4.33 -8.26
CA LEU A 35 2.85 3.33 -7.22
C LEU A 35 2.05 2.06 -7.54
N GLY A 36 2.69 1.07 -8.16
CA GLY A 36 2.04 -0.18 -8.58
C GLY A 36 1.79 -1.11 -7.40
N MET A 37 0.60 -1.72 -7.37
CA MET A 37 0.15 -2.66 -6.33
C MET A 37 0.61 -4.09 -6.66
N GLU A 38 1.92 -4.34 -6.69
CA GLU A 38 2.49 -5.65 -7.04
C GLU A 38 2.63 -6.57 -5.81
N HIS A 39 1.48 -6.97 -5.27
CA HIS A 39 1.36 -7.80 -4.08
C HIS A 39 0.09 -8.67 -4.13
N GLY A 40 -0.04 -9.62 -3.21
CA GLY A 40 -1.27 -10.39 -3.02
C GLY A 40 -2.31 -9.66 -2.16
N ASN A 41 -3.47 -10.27 -1.96
CA ASN A 41 -4.45 -9.79 -0.99
C ASN A 41 -4.35 -10.61 0.30
N SER A 42 -4.37 -9.97 1.46
CA SER A 42 -4.33 -10.66 2.76
C SER A 42 -5.60 -11.47 3.05
N LYS A 43 -6.73 -11.10 2.42
CA LYS A 43 -8.02 -11.78 2.54
C LYS A 43 -8.57 -12.13 1.15
N PRO A 44 -9.32 -13.24 1.03
CA PRO A 44 -9.93 -13.63 -0.24
C PRO A 44 -11.24 -12.89 -0.53
N GLY A 45 -11.64 -12.92 -1.81
CA GLY A 45 -12.96 -12.47 -2.26
C GLY A 45 -13.20 -10.96 -2.13
N LYS A 46 -14.47 -10.57 -2.26
CA LYS A 46 -14.90 -9.16 -2.29
C LYS A 46 -14.47 -8.37 -1.05
N GLU A 47 -14.52 -8.99 0.13
CA GLU A 47 -14.08 -8.34 1.37
C GLU A 47 -12.58 -8.05 1.37
N GLY A 48 -11.77 -8.94 0.80
CA GLY A 48 -10.35 -8.71 0.60
C GLY A 48 -10.05 -7.59 -0.39
N GLU A 49 -10.77 -7.55 -1.51
CA GLU A 49 -10.64 -6.45 -2.47
C GLU A 49 -10.97 -5.09 -1.84
N MET A 50 -12.02 -5.02 -1.03
CA MET A 50 -12.36 -3.80 -0.28
C MET A 50 -11.27 -3.43 0.73
N ALA A 51 -10.71 -4.41 1.44
CA ALA A 51 -9.61 -4.19 2.38
C ALA A 51 -8.37 -3.61 1.69
N VAL A 52 -8.04 -4.03 0.46
CA VAL A 52 -6.94 -3.43 -0.33
C VAL A 52 -7.21 -1.94 -0.58
N VAL A 53 -8.41 -1.60 -1.04
CA VAL A 53 -8.77 -0.20 -1.32
C VAL A 53 -8.68 0.64 -0.03
N GLU A 54 -9.22 0.14 1.08
CA GLU A 54 -9.18 0.81 2.38
C GLU A 54 -7.75 0.98 2.90
N ALA A 55 -6.89 -0.05 2.73
CA ALA A 55 -5.49 0.00 3.11
C ALA A 55 -4.75 1.13 2.40
N TYR A 56 -4.88 1.22 1.07
CA TYR A 56 -4.27 2.29 0.28
C TYR A 56 -4.80 3.67 0.66
N ARG A 57 -6.11 3.82 0.83
CA ARG A 57 -6.72 5.08 1.26
C ARG A 57 -6.24 5.53 2.64
N LYS A 58 -5.94 4.60 3.55
CA LYS A 58 -5.44 4.89 4.90
C LYS A 58 -3.99 5.38 4.92
N VAL A 59 -3.17 4.93 3.97
CA VAL A 59 -1.75 5.30 3.88
C VAL A 59 -1.46 6.37 2.83
N ASP A 60 -2.47 6.77 2.07
CA ASP A 60 -2.41 7.92 1.15
C ASP A 60 -2.08 9.22 1.90
N VAL A 61 -1.36 10.11 1.22
CA VAL A 61 -1.04 11.44 1.74
C VAL A 61 -2.23 12.37 1.48
N GLU A 62 -2.56 13.23 2.46
CA GLU A 62 -3.51 14.33 2.26
C GLU A 62 -2.92 15.44 1.39
#